data_AF-A0A4Z1HK55-F1
#
_entry.id   AF-A0A4Z1HK55-F1
#
_cell.length_a   1.000
_cell.length_b   1.000
_cell.length_c   1.000
_cell.angle_alpha   90.00
_cell.angle_beta   90.00
_cell.angle_gamma   90.00
#
_symmetry.space_group_name_H-M   'P 1'
#
loop_
_entity.id
_entity.type
_entity.pdbx_description
1 polymer ?
#
loop_
_entity_poly.entity_id
_entity_poly.type
_entity_poly.pdbx_seq_one_letter_code
_entity_poly.pdbx_strand_id
1 'polypeptide(L)'
;MIDKVDRSQVPYYLLYCAQRWLQLVLDLIVAALAVVVVTLAVKLRSSTTPGSLGLSLNNVLSFNETLTLLLQYWTQLEVSLGAISRIREFSDQTPLEPAPDSPAVLTDTWPEYGGIEICDLNARYTGANLALSNFTISIRPGEKIGLCGRSGSGKSSLLSILLRLLEPLNGSIIIDCVDLTCIYHKTIRERLLSIPQDSFLLQNTIRFNLDPQAEYNDTQMITALSKVSLWPVIEKRGGLDAKVTSNSLSQGQKQLLSLARAIIGKEKRKINSKGQVLGGILLLDEATSNIDTTTDSIIQRVIRDEFSVYTILVVAHRLDTILDSDRIAVLDSGKVVEFDSPETLLSKDSAFSALYNARNMKEL
;
A
#
# COMPACT_ATOMS: atom_id res chain seq x y z
N MET A 1 22.22 8.66 14.76
CA MET A 1 20.93 8.40 15.47
C MET A 1 20.83 9.28 16.71
N ILE A 2 21.90 9.36 17.52
CA ILE A 2 22.00 10.23 18.70
C ILE A 2 21.78 11.72 18.36
N ASP A 3 22.44 12.26 17.34
CA ASP A 3 22.23 13.67 16.93
C ASP A 3 20.78 14.03 16.57
N LYS A 4 20.00 13.08 16.04
CA LYS A 4 18.58 13.30 15.74
C LYS A 4 17.73 13.31 17.01
N VAL A 5 18.11 12.51 18.01
CA VAL A 5 17.50 12.51 19.34
C VAL A 5 17.81 13.83 20.02
N ASP A 6 19.07 14.27 20.05
CA ASP A 6 19.45 15.54 20.69
C ASP A 6 18.73 16.72 20.06
N ARG A 7 18.66 16.77 18.73
CA ARG A 7 17.93 17.83 18.01
C ARG A 7 16.43 17.83 18.30
N SER A 8 15.83 16.68 18.62
CA SER A 8 14.42 16.58 19.02
C SER A 8 14.16 17.05 20.45
N GLN A 9 15.18 16.99 21.33
CA GLN A 9 15.07 17.40 22.74
C GLN A 9 15.23 18.90 22.94
N VAL A 10 15.97 19.59 22.07
CA VAL A 10 16.20 21.03 22.18
C VAL A 10 14.90 21.85 22.31
N PRO A 11 13.86 21.67 21.45
CA PRO A 11 12.62 22.42 21.59
C PRO A 11 11.87 22.10 22.89
N TYR A 12 11.90 20.85 23.34
CA TYR A 12 11.27 20.42 24.58
C TYR A 12 11.95 21.05 25.81
N TYR A 13 13.28 21.04 25.83
CA TYR A 13 14.07 21.68 26.88
C TYR A 13 13.86 23.20 26.92
N LEU A 14 13.84 23.87 25.76
CA LEU A 14 13.58 25.30 25.69
C LEU A 14 12.17 25.66 26.18
N LEU A 15 11.16 24.86 25.83
CA LEU A 15 9.79 25.03 26.33
C LEU A 15 9.74 24.86 27.86
N TYR A 16 10.45 23.87 28.40
CA TYR A 16 10.56 23.67 29.84
C TYR A 16 11.22 24.86 30.55
N CYS A 17 12.33 25.37 30.01
CA CYS A 17 13.00 26.56 30.53
C CYS A 17 12.06 27.79 30.49
N ALA A 18 11.30 27.97 29.41
CA ALA A 18 10.33 29.06 29.30
C ALA A 18 9.20 28.93 30.35
N GLN A 19 8.67 27.73 30.58
CA GLN A 19 7.67 27.48 31.61
C GLN A 19 8.19 27.76 33.02
N ARG A 20 9.43 27.36 33.34
CA ARG A 20 10.08 27.65 34.62
C ARG A 20 10.32 29.15 34.83
N TRP A 21 10.74 29.84 33.78
CA TRP A 21 10.90 31.29 33.81
C TRP A 21 9.57 32.00 34.07
N LEU A 22 8.51 31.60 33.35
CA LEU A 22 7.17 32.14 33.55
C LEU A 22 6.71 31.95 35.01
N GLN A 23 6.88 30.75 35.57
CA GLN A 23 6.55 30.47 36.97
C GLN A 23 7.29 31.40 37.95
N LEU A 24 8.60 31.58 37.77
CA LEU A 24 9.40 32.48 38.63
C LEU A 24 8.88 33.92 38.58
N VAL A 25 8.53 34.43 37.40
CA VAL A 25 8.01 35.79 37.24
C VAL A 25 6.66 35.96 37.94
N LEU A 26 5.77 34.98 37.85
CA LEU A 26 4.47 35.00 38.53
C LEU A 26 4.64 35.01 40.05
N ASP A 27 5.53 34.17 40.59
CA ASP A 27 5.82 34.12 42.02
C ASP A 27 6.40 35.45 42.53
N LEU A 28 7.22 36.13 41.73
CA LEU A 28 7.76 37.45 42.08
C LEU A 28 6.67 38.54 42.11
N ILE A 29 5.73 38.52 41.15
CA ILE A 29 4.58 39.43 41.13
C ILE A 29 3.73 39.22 42.40
N VAL A 30 3.53 37.97 42.81
CA VAL A 30 2.75 37.63 44.00
C VAL A 30 3.46 38.04 45.28
N ALA A 31 4.77 37.85 45.35
CA ALA A 31 5.57 38.36 46.46
C ALA A 31 5.43 39.89 46.59
N ALA A 32 5.46 40.62 45.48
CA ALA A 32 5.25 42.07 45.48
C ALA A 32 3.83 42.45 45.96
N LEU A 33 2.79 41.75 45.50
CA LEU A 33 1.41 41.96 45.97
C LEU A 33 1.25 41.65 47.46
N ALA A 34 1.87 40.57 47.95
CA ALA A 34 1.86 40.22 49.37
C ALA A 34 2.52 41.32 50.21
N VAL A 35 3.67 41.86 49.78
CA VAL A 35 4.33 43.00 50.44
C VAL A 35 3.41 44.22 50.48
N VAL A 36 2.71 44.54 49.38
CA VAL A 36 1.75 45.65 49.33
C VAL A 36 0.61 45.44 50.33
N VAL A 37 0.00 44.24 50.35
CA VAL A 37 -1.09 43.90 51.28
C VAL A 37 -0.64 43.99 52.73
N VAL A 38 0.52 43.43 53.06
CA VAL A 38 1.09 43.50 54.42
C VAL A 38 1.41 44.95 54.81
N THR A 39 1.96 45.75 53.90
CA THR A 39 2.25 47.16 54.16
C THR A 39 0.98 47.96 54.42
N LEU A 40 -0.08 47.71 53.64
CA LEU A 40 -1.38 48.34 53.81
C LEU A 40 -2.05 47.92 55.13
N ALA A 41 -1.93 46.63 55.48
CA ALA A 41 -2.41 46.06 56.73
C ALA A 41 -1.75 46.71 57.96
N VAL A 42 -0.44 46.95 57.91
CA VAL A 42 0.30 47.60 58.99
C VAL A 42 -0.06 49.09 59.09
N LYS A 43 -0.19 49.79 57.96
CA LYS A 43 -0.49 51.24 57.93
C LYS A 43 -1.94 51.56 58.32
N LEU A 44 -2.90 50.70 58.00
CA LEU A 44 -4.34 50.91 58.24
C LEU A 44 -4.87 50.10 59.44
N ARG A 45 -3.99 49.71 60.36
CA ARG A 45 -4.30 48.84 61.51
C ARG A 45 -5.45 49.34 62.39
N SER A 46 -5.73 50.64 62.43
CA SER A 46 -6.84 51.24 63.18
C SER A 46 -8.21 51.12 62.48
N SER A 47 -8.23 50.80 61.17
CA SER A 47 -9.44 50.78 60.34
C SER A 47 -9.79 49.39 59.79
N THR A 48 -8.97 48.36 60.04
CA THR A 48 -9.15 47.00 59.50
C THR A 48 -9.26 45.93 60.58
N THR A 49 -10.17 44.98 60.38
CA THR A 49 -10.35 43.85 61.30
C THR A 49 -9.33 42.74 61.00
N PRO A 50 -8.69 42.12 62.01
CA PRO A 50 -7.71 41.05 61.80
C PRO A 50 -8.19 39.90 60.90
N GLY A 51 -9.49 39.56 60.94
CA GLY A 51 -10.09 38.56 60.05
C GLY A 51 -10.09 38.95 58.58
N SER A 52 -10.33 40.22 58.25
CA SER A 52 -10.28 40.73 56.86
C SER A 52 -8.87 40.69 56.27
N LEU A 53 -7.84 40.87 57.11
CA LEU A 53 -6.44 40.76 56.72
C LEU A 53 -6.06 39.31 56.43
N GLY A 54 -6.46 38.37 57.30
CA GLY A 54 -6.26 36.94 57.06
C GLY A 54 -6.92 36.46 55.77
N LEU A 55 -8.16 36.91 55.50
CA LEU A 55 -8.87 36.63 54.25
C LEU A 55 -8.14 37.21 53.03
N SER A 56 -7.64 38.46 53.12
CA SER A 56 -6.91 39.08 52.01
C SER A 56 -5.61 38.34 51.67
N LEU A 57 -4.86 37.89 52.68
CA LEU A 57 -3.63 37.13 52.49
C LEU A 57 -3.91 35.77 51.87
N ASN A 58 -4.93 35.07 52.36
CA ASN A 58 -5.34 33.77 51.82
C ASN A 58 -5.80 33.90 50.36
N ASN A 59 -6.58 34.95 50.04
CA ASN A 59 -7.02 35.20 48.67
C ASN A 59 -5.85 35.51 47.72
N VAL A 60 -4.81 36.23 48.17
CA VAL A 60 -3.61 36.48 47.36
C VAL A 60 -2.86 35.19 47.06
N LEU A 61 -2.71 34.31 48.05
CA LEU A 61 -2.07 33.01 47.87
C LEU A 61 -2.86 32.11 46.91
N SER A 62 -4.18 31.98 47.12
CA SER A 62 -5.04 31.18 46.22
C SER A 62 -5.12 31.77 44.80
N PHE A 63 -5.06 33.09 44.66
CA PHE A 63 -5.03 33.75 43.36
C PHE A 63 -3.77 33.38 42.58
N ASN A 64 -2.60 33.31 43.24
CA ASN A 64 -1.36 32.88 42.58
C ASN A 64 -1.47 31.44 42.04
N GLU A 65 -1.88 30.51 42.90
CA GLU A 65 -2.00 29.10 42.53
C GLU A 65 -2.96 28.93 41.35
N THR A 66 -4.09 29.63 41.37
CA THR A 66 -5.08 29.59 40.28
C THR A 66 -4.52 30.16 38.98
N LEU A 67 -3.78 31.27 39.03
CA LEU A 67 -3.21 31.92 37.86
C LEU A 67 -2.10 31.07 37.23
N THR A 68 -1.24 30.47 38.06
CA THR A 68 -0.20 29.53 37.60
C THR A 68 -0.82 28.32 36.90
N LEU A 69 -1.86 27.73 37.50
CA LEU A 69 -2.59 26.61 36.88
C LEU A 69 -3.23 27.00 35.55
N LEU A 70 -3.86 28.18 35.46
CA LEU A 70 -4.47 28.66 34.22
C LEU A 70 -3.45 28.76 33.09
N LEU A 71 -2.28 29.35 33.34
CA LEU A 71 -1.24 29.49 32.32
C LEU A 71 -0.65 28.13 31.90
N GLN A 72 -0.46 27.22 32.85
CA GLN A 72 -0.05 25.85 32.53
C GLN A 72 -1.07 25.17 31.62
N TYR A 73 -2.36 25.21 31.98
CA TYR A 73 -3.43 24.64 31.15
C TYR A 73 -3.55 25.32 29.78
N TRP A 74 -3.35 26.64 29.71
CA TRP A 74 -3.36 27.37 28.44
C TRP A 74 -2.25 26.89 27.50
N THR A 75 -1.01 26.81 27.99
CA THR A 75 0.12 26.32 27.17
C THR A 75 -0.07 24.86 26.74
N GLN A 76 -0.63 24.02 27.62
CA GLN A 76 -0.95 22.64 27.29
C GLN A 76 -2.07 22.54 26.23
N LEU A 77 -3.07 23.41 26.31
CA LEU A 77 -4.13 23.51 25.31
C LEU A 77 -3.54 23.89 23.94
N GLU A 78 -2.66 24.88 23.89
CA GLU A 78 -2.01 25.32 22.64
C GLU A 78 -1.21 24.20 21.97
N VAL A 79 -0.42 23.45 22.74
CA VAL A 79 0.30 22.25 22.23
C VAL A 79 -0.67 21.19 21.70
N SER A 80 -1.79 20.97 22.41
CA SER A 80 -2.81 20.01 22.01
C SER A 80 -3.52 20.45 20.73
N LEU A 81 -3.81 21.74 20.57
CA LEU A 81 -4.37 22.31 19.34
C LEU A 81 -3.42 22.14 18.15
N GLY A 82 -2.10 22.23 18.35
CA GLY A 82 -1.12 21.93 17.31
C GLY A 82 -1.14 20.47 16.84
N ALA A 83 -1.44 19.51 17.72
CA ALA A 83 -1.64 18.11 17.32
C ALA A 83 -2.93 17.93 16.51
N ILE A 84 -4.03 18.57 16.94
CA ILE A 84 -5.32 18.56 16.22
C ILE A 84 -5.17 19.19 14.83
N SER A 85 -4.45 20.31 14.72
CA SER A 85 -4.20 20.98 13.45
C SER A 85 -3.48 20.06 12.45
N ARG A 86 -2.48 19.29 12.90
CA ARG A 86 -1.76 18.34 12.04
C ARG A 86 -2.65 17.18 11.57
N ILE A 87 -3.51 16.67 12.45
CA ILE A 87 -4.47 15.61 12.07
C ILE A 87 -5.46 16.14 11.04
N ARG A 88 -5.96 17.36 11.25
CA ARG A 88 -6.87 18.02 10.31
C ARG A 88 -6.18 18.30 8.98
N GLU A 89 -4.98 18.85 8.99
CA GLU A 89 -4.19 19.10 7.79
C GLU A 89 -3.95 17.82 7.00
N PHE A 90 -3.60 16.72 7.68
CA PHE A 90 -3.48 15.40 7.05
C PHE A 90 -4.81 14.96 6.42
N SER A 91 -5.93 15.09 7.15
CA SER A 91 -7.26 14.74 6.64
C SER A 91 -7.67 15.58 5.43
N ASP A 92 -7.33 16.88 5.41
CA ASP A 92 -7.74 17.83 4.38
C ASP A 92 -6.83 17.75 3.13
N GLN A 93 -5.53 17.46 3.29
CA GLN A 93 -4.56 17.40 2.19
C GLN A 93 -4.38 16.01 1.59
N THR A 94 -4.84 14.93 2.24
CA THR A 94 -4.71 13.58 1.70
C THR A 94 -5.60 13.45 0.46
N PRO A 95 -5.02 13.20 -0.73
CA PRO A 95 -5.81 13.03 -1.93
C PRO A 95 -6.70 11.79 -1.79
N LEU A 96 -7.98 11.95 -2.09
CA LEU A 96 -8.93 10.85 -2.17
C LEU A 96 -8.91 10.25 -3.57
N GLU A 97 -9.15 8.94 -3.66
CA GLU A 97 -9.36 8.29 -4.96
C GLU A 97 -10.64 8.88 -5.60
N PRO A 98 -10.56 9.45 -6.81
CA PRO A 98 -11.71 10.06 -7.43
C PRO A 98 -12.73 8.98 -7.82
N ALA A 99 -14.01 9.28 -7.61
CA ALA A 99 -15.07 8.51 -8.22
C ALA A 99 -15.02 8.69 -9.75
N PRO A 100 -15.39 7.67 -10.54
CA PRO A 100 -15.52 7.82 -11.98
C PRO A 100 -16.58 8.88 -12.32
N ASP A 101 -16.27 9.77 -13.25
CA ASP A 101 -17.20 10.83 -13.72
C ASP A 101 -18.49 10.25 -14.31
N SER A 102 -18.40 9.07 -14.91
CA SER A 102 -19.51 8.32 -15.48
C SER A 102 -19.35 6.84 -15.15
N PRO A 103 -19.91 6.37 -14.02
CA PRO A 103 -19.74 4.99 -13.58
C PRO A 103 -20.41 4.02 -14.57
N ALA A 104 -19.64 3.07 -15.08
CA ALA A 104 -20.18 2.00 -15.90
C ALA A 104 -21.02 1.04 -15.03
N VAL A 105 -22.15 0.57 -15.58
CA VAL A 105 -22.93 -0.51 -14.97
C VAL A 105 -22.22 -1.82 -15.26
N LEU A 106 -21.48 -2.33 -14.29
CA LEU A 106 -20.78 -3.60 -14.40
C LEU A 106 -21.71 -4.77 -14.06
N THR A 107 -21.56 -5.87 -14.80
CA THR A 107 -22.11 -7.15 -14.38
C THR A 107 -21.30 -7.69 -13.19
N ASP A 108 -21.92 -8.55 -12.39
CA ASP A 108 -21.23 -9.25 -11.29
C ASP A 108 -20.10 -10.16 -11.78
N THR A 109 -20.16 -10.54 -13.06
CA THR A 109 -19.21 -11.46 -13.71
C THR A 109 -18.03 -10.77 -14.38
N TRP A 110 -18.04 -9.44 -14.57
CA TRP A 110 -16.92 -8.73 -15.21
C TRP A 110 -15.63 -8.84 -14.37
N PRO A 111 -14.44 -8.97 -14.99
CA PRO A 111 -14.23 -9.28 -16.41
C PRO A 111 -14.59 -10.75 -16.70
N GLU A 112 -15.36 -10.98 -17.75
CA GLU A 112 -15.89 -12.30 -18.13
C GLU A 112 -14.90 -13.07 -19.02
N TYR A 113 -14.21 -12.36 -19.92
CA TYR A 113 -13.27 -12.94 -20.87
C TYR A 113 -11.83 -12.49 -20.57
N GLY A 114 -11.65 -11.23 -20.16
CA GLY A 114 -10.35 -10.66 -19.82
C GLY A 114 -9.57 -10.15 -21.03
N GLY A 115 -10.24 -9.70 -22.08
CA GLY A 115 -9.57 -9.01 -23.19
C GLY A 115 -9.10 -7.61 -22.75
N ILE A 116 -7.88 -7.22 -23.13
CA ILE A 116 -7.30 -5.93 -22.73
C ILE A 116 -6.86 -5.17 -23.97
N GLU A 117 -7.36 -3.96 -24.14
CA GLU A 117 -6.95 -3.03 -25.18
C GLU A 117 -6.43 -1.74 -24.56
N ILE A 118 -5.20 -1.38 -24.89
CA ILE A 118 -4.55 -0.16 -24.43
C ILE A 118 -4.19 0.66 -25.65
N CYS A 119 -4.65 1.91 -25.69
CA CYS A 119 -4.47 2.80 -26.83
C CYS A 119 -3.83 4.12 -26.38
N ASP A 120 -2.67 4.45 -26.96
CA ASP A 120 -1.95 5.73 -26.81
C ASP A 120 -1.74 6.17 -25.35
N LEU A 121 -1.49 5.18 -24.49
CA LEU A 121 -1.41 5.38 -23.04
C LEU A 121 -0.13 6.11 -22.65
N ASN A 122 -0.29 7.16 -21.85
CA ASN A 122 0.79 7.93 -21.25
C ASN A 122 0.60 7.99 -19.73
N ALA A 123 1.64 7.70 -18.95
CA ALA A 123 1.56 7.70 -17.49
C ALA A 123 2.87 8.12 -16.84
N ARG A 124 2.80 8.71 -15.63
CA ARG A 124 3.97 9.13 -14.83
C ARG A 124 3.68 9.03 -13.33
N TYR A 125 4.69 8.73 -12.53
CA TYR A 125 4.58 8.75 -11.06
C TYR A 125 4.64 10.17 -10.51
N THR A 126 5.80 10.81 -10.59
CA THR A 126 6.04 12.18 -10.12
C THR A 126 7.11 12.82 -11.00
N GLY A 127 7.04 14.15 -11.16
CA GLY A 127 8.00 14.91 -11.98
C GLY A 127 7.69 14.92 -13.48
N ALA A 128 8.74 15.08 -14.29
CA ALA A 128 8.62 15.35 -15.73
C ALA A 128 8.68 14.09 -16.62
N ASN A 129 9.33 13.02 -16.16
CA ASN A 129 9.57 11.85 -16.99
C ASN A 129 8.34 10.92 -17.04
N LEU A 130 7.96 10.52 -18.24
CA LEU A 130 6.91 9.53 -18.46
C LEU A 130 7.44 8.12 -18.13
N ALA A 131 6.66 7.37 -17.36
CA ALA A 131 6.93 5.95 -17.09
C ALA A 131 6.49 5.07 -18.26
N LEU A 132 5.35 5.40 -18.89
CA LEU A 132 4.90 4.85 -20.16
C LEU A 132 4.61 6.00 -21.12
N SER A 133 4.98 5.84 -22.39
CA SER A 133 4.80 6.86 -23.42
C SER A 133 4.23 6.26 -24.70
N ASN A 134 3.09 6.78 -25.18
CA ASN A 134 2.36 6.27 -26.36
C ASN A 134 2.29 4.74 -26.40
N PHE A 135 1.90 4.15 -25.27
CA PHE A 135 1.88 2.70 -25.10
C PHE A 135 0.58 2.15 -25.68
N THR A 136 0.70 1.29 -26.70
CA THR A 136 -0.44 0.66 -27.38
C THR A 136 -0.21 -0.84 -27.47
N ILE A 137 -1.16 -1.62 -26.95
CA ILE A 137 -1.13 -3.09 -26.98
C ILE A 137 -2.56 -3.64 -26.99
N SER A 138 -2.78 -4.75 -27.69
CA SER A 138 -4.05 -5.47 -27.69
C SER A 138 -3.79 -6.93 -27.35
N ILE A 139 -4.44 -7.40 -26.29
CA ILE A 139 -4.30 -8.72 -25.69
C ILE A 139 -5.64 -9.43 -25.79
N ARG A 140 -5.62 -10.63 -26.38
CA ARG A 140 -6.82 -11.43 -26.57
C ARG A 140 -7.24 -12.11 -25.25
N PRO A 141 -8.54 -12.38 -25.06
CA PRO A 141 -8.99 -13.16 -23.91
C PRO A 141 -8.29 -14.53 -23.82
N GLY A 142 -7.87 -14.90 -22.62
CA GLY A 142 -7.20 -16.18 -22.35
C GLY A 142 -5.75 -16.26 -22.83
N GLU A 143 -5.18 -15.16 -23.32
CA GLU A 143 -3.82 -15.11 -23.83
C GLU A 143 -2.80 -14.91 -22.70
N LYS A 144 -1.69 -15.66 -22.74
CA LYS A 144 -0.54 -15.48 -21.85
C LYS A 144 0.48 -14.55 -22.50
N ILE A 145 0.72 -13.39 -21.90
CA ILE A 145 1.64 -12.36 -22.37
C ILE A 145 2.86 -12.26 -21.45
N GLY A 146 4.05 -12.47 -22.01
CA GLY A 146 5.32 -12.22 -21.34
C GLY A 146 5.78 -10.78 -21.52
N LEU A 147 6.07 -10.08 -20.43
CA LEU A 147 6.62 -8.72 -20.43
C LEU A 147 8.12 -8.78 -20.09
N CYS A 148 8.96 -8.33 -21.02
CA CYS A 148 10.41 -8.29 -20.82
C CYS A 148 11.01 -6.93 -21.23
N GLY A 149 12.27 -6.69 -20.84
CA GLY A 149 12.95 -5.42 -21.08
C GLY A 149 13.86 -5.03 -19.93
N ARG A 150 14.70 -4.01 -20.12
CA ARG A 150 15.67 -3.54 -19.11
C ARG A 150 14.96 -3.05 -17.83
N SER A 151 15.65 -3.08 -16.70
CA SER A 151 15.13 -2.48 -15.45
C SER A 151 14.81 -1.01 -15.68
N GLY A 152 13.63 -0.56 -15.22
CA GLY A 152 13.13 0.79 -15.47
C GLY A 152 12.43 1.00 -16.83
N SER A 153 12.22 -0.04 -17.64
CA SER A 153 11.53 0.09 -18.93
C SER A 153 10.00 0.29 -18.88
N GLY A 154 9.40 0.25 -17.68
CA GLY A 154 7.95 0.48 -17.48
C GLY A 154 7.10 -0.77 -17.23
N LYS A 155 7.70 -1.97 -17.08
CA LYS A 155 6.98 -3.25 -16.87
C LYS A 155 6.06 -3.26 -15.63
N SER A 156 6.60 -3.02 -14.44
CA SER A 156 5.80 -2.97 -13.21
C SER A 156 4.88 -1.73 -13.17
N SER A 157 5.24 -0.67 -13.91
CA SER A 157 4.38 0.50 -14.10
C SER A 157 3.12 0.16 -14.90
N LEU A 158 3.22 -0.69 -15.93
CA LEU A 158 2.07 -1.21 -16.66
C LEU A 158 1.10 -1.96 -15.74
N LEU A 159 1.60 -2.85 -14.88
CA LEU A 159 0.78 -3.57 -13.90
C LEU A 159 0.12 -2.59 -12.89
N SER A 160 0.88 -1.59 -12.43
CA SER A 160 0.37 -0.55 -11.53
C SER A 160 -0.77 0.25 -12.17
N ILE A 161 -0.71 0.52 -13.47
CA ILE A 161 -1.75 1.24 -14.20
C ILE A 161 -3.00 0.38 -14.39
N LEU A 162 -2.85 -0.92 -14.71
CA LEU A 162 -3.98 -1.85 -14.79
C LEU A 162 -4.73 -1.97 -13.47
N LEU A 163 -4.03 -1.90 -12.34
CA LEU A 163 -4.62 -1.88 -10.99
C LEU A 163 -5.10 -0.48 -10.54
N ARG A 164 -4.99 0.53 -11.42
CA ARG A 164 -5.20 1.96 -11.12
C ARG A 164 -4.52 2.40 -9.81
N LEU A 165 -3.31 1.92 -9.57
CA LEU A 165 -2.40 2.45 -8.56
C LEU A 165 -1.58 3.64 -9.11
N LEU A 166 -1.46 3.70 -10.43
CA LEU A 166 -0.91 4.82 -11.17
C LEU A 166 -1.96 5.29 -12.17
N GLU A 167 -2.39 6.56 -12.07
CA GLU A 167 -3.39 7.11 -12.98
C GLU A 167 -2.80 7.41 -14.36
N PRO A 168 -3.52 7.09 -15.44
CA PRO A 168 -3.13 7.50 -16.78
C PRO A 168 -3.28 9.02 -16.94
N LEU A 169 -2.37 9.64 -17.70
CA LEU A 169 -2.48 11.04 -18.10
C LEU A 169 -3.40 11.18 -19.31
N ASN A 170 -3.17 10.36 -20.33
CA ASN A 170 -3.89 10.32 -21.60
C ASN A 170 -3.96 8.88 -22.12
N GLY A 171 -4.82 8.65 -23.09
CA GLY A 171 -5.10 7.33 -23.67
C GLY A 171 -6.25 6.62 -22.97
N SER A 172 -6.55 5.42 -23.42
CA SER A 172 -7.65 4.60 -22.88
C SER A 172 -7.19 3.19 -22.60
N ILE A 173 -7.76 2.59 -21.55
CA ILE A 173 -7.54 1.21 -21.17
C ILE A 173 -8.90 0.55 -21.10
N ILE A 174 -9.17 -0.39 -21.99
CA ILE A 174 -10.46 -1.04 -22.15
C ILE A 174 -10.28 -2.51 -21.75
N ILE A 175 -11.10 -2.98 -20.81
CA ILE A 175 -11.19 -4.39 -20.42
C ILE A 175 -12.61 -4.88 -20.70
N ASP A 176 -12.75 -5.91 -21.53
CA ASP A 176 -14.04 -6.47 -21.97
C ASP A 176 -15.03 -5.38 -22.43
N CYS A 177 -14.57 -4.46 -23.29
CA CYS A 177 -15.32 -3.32 -23.82
C CYS A 177 -15.74 -2.24 -22.80
N VAL A 178 -15.18 -2.26 -21.59
CA VAL A 178 -15.41 -1.22 -20.56
C VAL A 178 -14.11 -0.47 -20.28
N ASP A 179 -14.15 0.86 -20.35
CA ASP A 179 -13.01 1.70 -19.97
C ASP A 179 -12.77 1.63 -18.44
N LEU A 180 -11.53 1.39 -18.02
CA LEU A 180 -11.16 1.36 -16.60
C LEU A 180 -11.42 2.69 -15.89
N THR A 181 -11.36 3.83 -16.59
CA THR A 181 -11.61 5.14 -15.99
C THR A 181 -13.04 5.27 -15.48
N CYS A 182 -13.98 4.55 -16.10
CA CYS A 182 -15.40 4.48 -15.73
C CYS A 182 -15.70 3.50 -14.58
N ILE A 183 -14.69 2.81 -14.02
CA ILE A 183 -14.87 1.81 -12.96
C ILE A 183 -14.23 2.32 -11.66
N TYR A 184 -14.90 2.07 -10.54
CA TYR A 184 -14.34 2.33 -9.21
C TYR A 184 -13.07 1.50 -8.96
N HIS A 185 -12.03 2.13 -8.41
CA HIS A 185 -10.74 1.50 -8.08
C HIS A 185 -10.90 0.25 -7.22
N LYS A 186 -11.76 0.31 -6.20
CA LYS A 186 -12.08 -0.83 -5.33
C LYS A 186 -12.57 -2.03 -6.14
N THR A 187 -13.49 -1.82 -7.07
CA THR A 187 -14.04 -2.88 -7.92
C THR A 187 -12.97 -3.47 -8.85
N ILE A 188 -12.07 -2.65 -9.40
CA ILE A 188 -10.95 -3.16 -10.21
C ILE A 188 -10.03 -4.04 -9.37
N ARG A 189 -9.62 -3.59 -8.17
CA ARG A 189 -8.65 -4.30 -7.32
C ARG A 189 -9.23 -5.52 -6.63
N GLU A 190 -10.54 -5.56 -6.42
CA GLU A 190 -11.25 -6.78 -6.03
C GLU A 190 -11.34 -7.78 -7.19
N ARG A 191 -11.26 -7.29 -8.44
CA ARG A 191 -11.50 -8.08 -9.65
C ARG A 191 -10.26 -8.57 -10.40
N LEU A 192 -9.24 -7.76 -10.55
CA LEU A 192 -7.99 -8.21 -11.15
C LEU A 192 -7.18 -8.97 -10.10
N LEU A 193 -6.76 -10.19 -10.43
CA LEU A 193 -5.91 -10.98 -9.54
C LEU A 193 -4.47 -10.57 -9.77
N SER A 194 -3.74 -10.22 -8.71
CA SER A 194 -2.33 -9.83 -8.81
C SER A 194 -1.47 -10.62 -7.84
N ILE A 195 -0.31 -11.06 -8.29
CA ILE A 195 0.75 -11.63 -7.45
C ILE A 195 1.95 -10.69 -7.53
N PRO A 196 2.24 -9.92 -6.47
CA PRO A 196 3.35 -8.99 -6.44
C PRO A 196 4.69 -9.73 -6.29
N GLN A 197 5.77 -9.04 -6.68
CA GLN A 197 7.14 -9.51 -6.52
C GLN A 197 7.44 -9.88 -5.06
N ASP A 198 7.19 -8.94 -4.15
CA ASP A 198 7.36 -9.11 -2.72
C ASP A 198 6.00 -9.36 -2.05
N SER A 199 5.74 -10.65 -1.76
CA SER A 199 4.55 -11.06 -1.03
C SER A 199 4.61 -10.62 0.43
N PHE A 200 3.84 -9.58 0.76
CA PHE A 200 3.70 -9.08 2.13
C PHE A 200 2.65 -9.89 2.91
N LEU A 201 3.01 -10.23 4.15
CA LEU A 201 2.13 -10.91 5.11
C LEU A 201 1.89 -10.01 6.31
N LEU A 202 0.62 -9.85 6.66
CA LEU A 202 0.20 -9.16 7.86
C LEU A 202 0.51 -10.05 9.08
N GLN A 203 0.92 -9.43 10.18
CA GLN A 203 1.22 -10.14 11.43
C GLN A 203 -0.08 -10.59 12.11
N ASN A 204 -0.70 -11.62 11.55
CA ASN A 204 -1.98 -12.18 11.96
C ASN A 204 -2.03 -13.67 11.61
N THR A 205 -3.20 -14.31 11.67
CA THR A 205 -3.36 -15.73 11.31
C THR A 205 -3.16 -15.98 9.81
N ILE A 206 -2.86 -17.23 9.44
CA ILE A 206 -2.87 -17.67 8.02
C ILE A 206 -4.25 -17.42 7.41
N ARG A 207 -5.32 -17.73 8.16
CA ARG A 207 -6.72 -17.47 7.80
C ARG A 207 -6.94 -16.01 7.39
N PHE A 208 -6.58 -15.06 8.26
CA PHE A 208 -6.72 -13.63 7.98
C PHE A 208 -5.87 -13.19 6.78
N ASN A 209 -4.70 -13.79 6.62
CA ASN A 209 -3.87 -13.51 5.46
C ASN A 209 -4.48 -14.05 4.16
N LEU A 210 -5.20 -15.18 4.16
CA LEU A 210 -5.86 -15.71 2.97
C LEU A 210 -7.15 -14.96 2.65
N ASP A 211 -7.96 -14.70 3.67
CA ASP A 211 -9.27 -14.09 3.58
C ASP A 211 -9.49 -13.11 4.73
N PRO A 212 -9.16 -11.82 4.53
CA PRO A 212 -9.39 -10.78 5.53
C PRO A 212 -10.88 -10.49 5.78
N GLN A 213 -11.77 -10.83 4.82
CA GLN A 213 -13.20 -10.50 4.87
C GLN A 213 -14.05 -11.64 5.47
N ALA A 214 -13.43 -12.80 5.72
CA ALA A 214 -14.10 -14.00 6.25
C ALA A 214 -15.30 -14.45 5.38
N GLU A 215 -15.16 -14.34 4.07
CA GLU A 215 -16.15 -14.77 3.07
C GLU A 215 -16.06 -16.29 2.75
N TYR A 216 -14.91 -16.93 3.01
CA TYR A 216 -14.64 -18.30 2.58
C TYR A 216 -14.59 -19.31 3.72
N ASN A 217 -15.00 -20.54 3.42
CA ASN A 217 -14.97 -21.65 4.38
C ASN A 217 -13.57 -22.26 4.51
N ASP A 218 -13.30 -22.90 5.66
CA ASP A 218 -12.03 -23.57 5.94
C ASP A 218 -11.68 -24.61 4.88
N THR A 219 -12.66 -25.35 4.36
CA THR A 219 -12.46 -26.35 3.31
C THR A 219 -11.94 -25.73 2.00
N GLN A 220 -12.43 -24.55 1.61
CA GLN A 220 -11.97 -23.83 0.42
C GLN A 220 -10.54 -23.33 0.61
N MET A 221 -10.24 -22.75 1.78
CA MET A 221 -8.89 -22.30 2.12
C MET A 221 -7.89 -23.46 2.12
N ILE A 222 -8.24 -24.58 2.74
CA ILE A 222 -7.41 -25.80 2.77
C ILE A 222 -7.19 -26.35 1.37
N THR A 223 -8.24 -26.34 0.53
CA THR A 223 -8.15 -26.81 -0.86
C THR A 223 -7.19 -25.94 -1.66
N ALA A 224 -7.29 -24.60 -1.56
CA ALA A 224 -6.38 -23.68 -2.22
C ALA A 224 -4.92 -23.86 -1.76
N LEU A 225 -4.71 -23.98 -0.44
CA LEU A 225 -3.39 -24.26 0.14
C LEU A 225 -2.82 -25.62 -0.28
N SER A 226 -3.67 -26.62 -0.50
CA SER A 226 -3.28 -27.95 -0.93
C SER A 226 -2.85 -27.95 -2.41
N LYS A 227 -3.55 -27.19 -3.26
CA LYS A 227 -3.19 -27.02 -4.69
C LYS A 227 -1.79 -26.45 -4.87
N VAL A 228 -1.41 -25.47 -4.04
CA VAL A 228 -0.05 -24.89 -4.03
C VAL A 228 0.96 -25.70 -3.20
N SER A 229 0.59 -26.89 -2.71
CA SER A 229 1.44 -27.76 -1.89
C SER A 229 1.96 -27.13 -0.59
N LEU A 230 1.26 -26.11 -0.07
CA LEU A 230 1.65 -25.38 1.16
C LEU A 230 0.90 -25.90 2.41
N TRP A 231 -0.24 -26.59 2.24
CA TRP A 231 -1.04 -27.10 3.35
C TRP A 231 -0.25 -27.93 4.38
N PRO A 232 0.59 -28.92 4.00
CA PRO A 232 1.32 -29.73 4.99
C PRO A 232 2.29 -28.94 5.86
N VAL A 233 2.80 -27.80 5.34
CA VAL A 233 3.70 -26.90 6.09
C VAL A 233 2.91 -26.08 7.11
N ILE A 234 1.72 -25.61 6.72
CA ILE A 234 0.83 -24.81 7.56
C ILE A 234 0.18 -25.67 8.64
N GLU A 235 -0.26 -26.87 8.29
CA GLU A 235 -0.86 -27.85 9.22
C GLU A 235 0.09 -28.15 10.39
N LYS A 236 1.37 -28.42 10.09
CA LYS A 236 2.42 -28.64 11.12
C LYS A 236 2.66 -27.44 12.04
N ARG A 237 2.26 -26.24 11.64
CA ARG A 237 2.44 -24.99 12.39
C ARG A 237 1.21 -24.58 13.20
N GLY A 238 0.15 -25.39 13.19
CA GLY A 238 -1.11 -25.10 13.87
C GLY A 238 -2.29 -24.76 12.94
N GLY A 239 -2.18 -25.06 11.65
CA GLY A 239 -3.28 -24.94 10.69
C GLY A 239 -3.61 -23.49 10.30
N LEU A 240 -4.87 -23.24 9.95
CA LEU A 240 -5.34 -21.92 9.48
C LEU A 240 -5.21 -20.82 10.55
N ASP A 241 -5.33 -21.19 11.82
CA ASP A 241 -5.27 -20.23 12.94
C ASP A 241 -3.84 -20.02 13.48
N ALA A 242 -2.84 -20.62 12.82
CA ALA A 242 -1.44 -20.35 13.10
C ALA A 242 -1.11 -18.87 12.87
N LYS A 243 -0.50 -18.23 13.87
CA LYS A 243 -0.04 -16.84 13.76
C LYS A 243 1.23 -16.77 12.92
N VAL A 244 1.27 -15.82 12.00
CA VAL A 244 2.38 -15.59 11.09
C VAL A 244 3.08 -14.31 11.47
N THR A 245 4.40 -14.38 11.61
CA THR A 245 5.29 -13.22 11.66
C THR A 245 6.00 -13.04 10.32
N SER A 246 6.63 -11.88 10.10
CA SER A 246 7.37 -11.58 8.86
C SER A 246 8.42 -12.63 8.49
N ASN A 247 8.97 -13.34 9.48
CA ASN A 247 10.02 -14.35 9.31
C ASN A 247 9.51 -15.78 9.41
N SER A 248 8.20 -15.98 9.55
CA SER A 248 7.62 -17.31 9.73
C SER A 248 7.75 -18.17 8.47
N LEU A 249 7.60 -17.60 7.29
CA LEU A 249 7.61 -18.33 6.01
C LEU A 249 8.82 -17.93 5.16
N SER A 250 9.37 -18.88 4.40
CA SER A 250 10.39 -18.58 3.38
C SER A 250 9.81 -17.72 2.26
N GLN A 251 10.67 -17.09 1.45
CA GLN A 251 10.23 -16.28 0.32
C GLN A 251 9.34 -17.07 -0.65
N GLY A 252 9.73 -18.30 -1.00
CA GLY A 252 8.92 -19.19 -1.83
C GLY A 252 7.57 -19.54 -1.21
N GLN A 253 7.54 -19.83 0.10
CA GLN A 253 6.28 -20.10 0.81
C GLN A 253 5.35 -18.89 0.86
N LYS A 254 5.90 -17.66 0.99
CA LYS A 254 5.11 -16.42 0.92
C LYS A 254 4.47 -16.24 -0.46
N GLN A 255 5.21 -16.54 -1.52
CA GLN A 255 4.66 -16.45 -2.88
C GLN A 255 3.62 -17.54 -3.16
N LEU A 256 3.84 -18.79 -2.71
CA LEU A 256 2.81 -19.85 -2.78
C LEU A 256 1.54 -19.45 -2.01
N LEU A 257 1.68 -18.77 -0.86
CA LEU A 257 0.54 -18.24 -0.12
C LEU A 257 -0.19 -17.13 -0.91
N SER A 258 0.55 -16.26 -1.61
CA SER A 258 -0.05 -15.26 -2.52
C SER A 258 -0.75 -15.91 -3.72
N LEU A 259 -0.21 -16.99 -4.26
CA LEU A 259 -0.86 -17.77 -5.30
C LEU A 259 -2.13 -18.45 -4.79
N ALA A 260 -2.14 -18.97 -3.57
CA ALA A 260 -3.35 -19.49 -2.93
C ALA A 260 -4.42 -18.41 -2.78
N ARG A 261 -4.05 -17.16 -2.42
CA ARG A 261 -5.00 -16.02 -2.41
C ARG A 261 -5.61 -15.78 -3.79
N ALA A 262 -4.80 -15.82 -4.86
CA ALA A 262 -5.30 -15.66 -6.22
C ALA A 262 -6.29 -16.78 -6.61
N ILE A 263 -6.02 -18.03 -6.22
CA ILE A 263 -6.93 -19.17 -6.46
C ILE A 263 -8.27 -18.96 -5.74
N ILE A 264 -8.25 -18.53 -4.48
CA ILE A 264 -9.48 -18.24 -3.71
C ILE A 264 -10.26 -17.08 -4.35
N GLY A 265 -9.56 -16.01 -4.74
CA GLY A 265 -10.16 -14.86 -5.42
C GLY A 265 -10.85 -15.24 -6.74
N LYS A 266 -10.27 -16.20 -7.48
CA LYS A 266 -10.89 -16.79 -8.67
C LYS A 266 -12.20 -17.52 -8.35
N GLU A 267 -12.31 -18.22 -7.23
CA GLU A 267 -13.53 -18.99 -6.90
C GLU A 267 -14.78 -18.11 -6.78
N LYS A 268 -14.63 -16.83 -6.39
CA LYS A 268 -15.72 -15.85 -6.34
C LYS A 268 -16.42 -15.63 -7.69
N ARG A 269 -15.72 -15.90 -8.80
CA ARG A 269 -16.19 -15.64 -10.17
C ARG A 269 -16.29 -16.88 -11.03
N LYS A 270 -16.26 -18.07 -10.46
CA LYS A 270 -15.98 -19.29 -11.24
C LYS A 270 -17.06 -19.63 -12.27
N ILE A 271 -18.31 -19.19 -12.08
CA ILE A 271 -19.46 -19.63 -12.88
C ILE A 271 -20.43 -18.46 -13.11
N ASN A 272 -20.78 -18.18 -14.37
CA ASN A 272 -21.88 -17.27 -14.70
C ASN A 272 -23.24 -17.99 -14.62
N SER A 273 -24.34 -17.24 -14.67
CA SER A 273 -25.70 -17.80 -14.65
C SER A 273 -26.00 -18.81 -15.78
N LYS A 274 -25.12 -18.92 -16.78
CA LYS A 274 -25.21 -19.85 -17.92
C LYS A 274 -24.31 -21.08 -17.78
N GLY A 275 -23.65 -21.27 -16.64
CA GLY A 275 -22.80 -22.44 -16.35
C GLY A 275 -21.43 -22.42 -17.04
N GLN A 276 -21.01 -21.29 -17.61
CA GLN A 276 -19.71 -21.18 -18.29
C GLN A 276 -18.61 -20.83 -17.29
N VAL A 277 -17.42 -21.42 -17.49
CA VAL A 277 -16.21 -21.05 -16.76
C VAL A 277 -15.82 -19.66 -17.22
N LEU A 278 -15.88 -18.71 -16.29
CA LEU A 278 -15.46 -17.34 -16.53
C LEU A 278 -13.93 -17.28 -16.61
N GLY A 279 -13.44 -16.45 -17.53
CA GLY A 279 -12.03 -16.09 -17.60
C GLY A 279 -11.70 -15.06 -16.52
N GLY A 280 -10.76 -14.18 -16.85
CA GLY A 280 -10.33 -13.12 -15.97
C GLY A 280 -8.91 -12.71 -16.28
N ILE A 281 -8.35 -11.86 -15.43
CA ILE A 281 -7.00 -11.32 -15.63
C ILE A 281 -6.15 -11.64 -14.41
N LEU A 282 -4.99 -12.26 -14.66
CA LEU A 282 -3.96 -12.54 -13.67
C LEU A 282 -2.70 -11.75 -14.00
N LEU A 283 -2.25 -10.92 -13.08
CA LEU A 283 -1.05 -10.10 -13.18
C LEU A 283 0.05 -10.70 -12.29
N LEU A 284 1.18 -11.08 -12.88
CA LEU A 284 2.33 -11.65 -12.18
C LEU A 284 3.52 -10.69 -12.29
N ASP A 285 3.92 -10.07 -11.18
CA ASP A 285 5.09 -9.19 -11.14
C ASP A 285 6.29 -9.95 -10.57
N GLU A 286 7.18 -10.48 -11.42
CA GLU A 286 8.39 -11.20 -11.01
C GLU A 286 8.16 -12.27 -9.92
N ALA A 287 7.03 -12.97 -9.99
CA ALA A 287 6.54 -13.95 -9.02
C ALA A 287 7.33 -15.26 -8.94
N THR A 288 8.59 -15.26 -9.38
CA THR A 288 9.54 -16.39 -9.29
C THR A 288 10.98 -15.91 -9.05
N SER A 289 11.17 -14.59 -8.91
CA SER A 289 12.49 -14.01 -8.61
C SER A 289 12.94 -14.42 -7.21
N ASN A 290 14.21 -14.84 -7.07
CA ASN A 290 14.81 -15.28 -5.81
C ASN A 290 14.16 -16.52 -5.14
N ILE A 291 13.58 -17.42 -5.95
CA ILE A 291 12.99 -18.67 -5.49
C ILE A 291 13.76 -19.88 -6.01
N ASP A 292 13.79 -20.95 -5.22
CA ASP A 292 14.35 -22.24 -5.62
C ASP A 292 13.59 -22.85 -6.81
N THR A 293 14.32 -23.57 -7.67
CA THR A 293 13.76 -24.18 -8.89
C THR A 293 12.61 -25.14 -8.61
N THR A 294 12.60 -25.81 -7.46
CA THR A 294 11.49 -26.71 -7.07
C THR A 294 10.21 -25.93 -6.81
N THR A 295 10.25 -24.86 -6.03
CA THR A 295 9.08 -24.02 -5.76
C THR A 295 8.60 -23.28 -7.02
N ASP A 296 9.53 -22.81 -7.86
CA ASP A 296 9.22 -22.20 -9.16
C ASP A 296 8.41 -23.17 -10.05
N SER A 297 8.84 -24.43 -10.15
CA SER A 297 8.11 -25.46 -10.91
C SER A 297 6.69 -25.70 -10.39
N ILE A 298 6.49 -25.62 -9.07
CA ILE A 298 5.16 -25.75 -8.46
C ILE A 298 4.29 -24.55 -8.84
N ILE A 299 4.83 -23.33 -8.77
CA ILE A 299 4.13 -22.10 -9.14
C ILE A 299 3.69 -22.17 -10.61
N GLN A 300 4.61 -22.49 -11.53
CA GLN A 300 4.31 -22.58 -12.96
C GLN A 300 3.25 -23.66 -13.27
N ARG A 301 3.36 -24.83 -12.64
CA ARG A 301 2.37 -25.91 -12.79
C ARG A 301 0.99 -25.45 -12.33
N VAL A 302 0.90 -24.86 -11.14
CA VAL A 302 -0.38 -24.38 -10.61
C VAL A 302 -0.95 -23.26 -11.47
N ILE A 303 -0.13 -22.34 -11.99
CA ILE A 303 -0.61 -21.30 -12.90
C ILE A 303 -1.22 -21.94 -14.16
N ARG A 304 -0.56 -22.92 -14.76
CA ARG A 304 -1.04 -23.62 -15.95
C ARG A 304 -2.35 -24.38 -15.69
N ASP A 305 -2.44 -25.08 -14.56
CA ASP A 305 -3.60 -25.92 -14.23
C ASP A 305 -4.81 -25.08 -13.80
N GLU A 306 -4.58 -24.05 -12.96
CA GLU A 306 -5.66 -23.26 -12.36
C GLU A 306 -6.03 -22.03 -13.16
N PHE A 307 -5.19 -21.51 -14.06
CA PHE A 307 -5.46 -20.24 -14.78
C PHE A 307 -5.46 -20.41 -16.30
N SER A 308 -5.75 -21.61 -16.82
CA SER A 308 -5.75 -21.92 -18.26
C SER A 308 -6.71 -21.09 -19.13
N VAL A 309 -7.79 -20.56 -18.55
CA VAL A 309 -8.79 -19.72 -19.25
C VAL A 309 -8.59 -18.22 -18.94
N TYR A 310 -7.63 -17.87 -18.09
CA TYR A 310 -7.37 -16.49 -17.71
C TYR A 310 -6.40 -15.85 -18.70
N THR A 311 -6.58 -14.56 -18.97
CA THR A 311 -5.55 -13.72 -19.57
C THR A 311 -4.47 -13.48 -18.53
N ILE A 312 -3.22 -13.81 -18.84
CA ILE A 312 -2.11 -13.73 -17.89
C ILE A 312 -1.07 -12.75 -18.40
N LEU A 313 -0.72 -11.74 -17.60
CA LEU A 313 0.39 -10.84 -17.88
C LEU A 313 1.53 -11.16 -16.90
N VAL A 314 2.68 -11.57 -17.42
CA VAL A 314 3.83 -11.99 -16.62
C VAL A 314 5.01 -11.06 -16.85
N VAL A 315 5.40 -10.29 -15.84
CA VAL A 315 6.67 -9.57 -15.84
C VAL A 315 7.75 -10.56 -15.46
N ALA A 316 8.67 -10.82 -16.40
CA ALA A 316 9.69 -11.82 -16.21
C ALA A 316 11.08 -11.24 -16.13
N HIS A 317 11.76 -11.59 -15.03
CA HIS A 317 13.20 -11.41 -14.89
C HIS A 317 13.97 -12.67 -15.31
N ARG A 318 13.33 -13.82 -15.57
CA ARG A 318 13.96 -15.00 -16.18
C ARG A 318 13.32 -15.21 -17.54
N LEU A 319 14.13 -15.24 -18.61
CA LEU A 319 13.56 -15.31 -19.95
C LEU A 319 12.93 -16.69 -20.22
N ASP A 320 13.41 -17.74 -19.56
CA ASP A 320 12.85 -19.10 -19.68
C ASP A 320 11.38 -19.17 -19.25
N THR A 321 10.96 -18.35 -18.29
CA THR A 321 9.58 -18.35 -17.77
C THR A 321 8.58 -17.65 -18.70
N ILE A 322 9.04 -16.99 -19.76
CA ILE A 322 8.18 -16.35 -20.76
C ILE A 322 8.23 -17.01 -22.13
N LEU A 323 9.11 -17.98 -22.34
CA LEU A 323 9.16 -18.74 -23.59
C LEU A 323 7.89 -19.57 -23.81
N ASP A 324 7.16 -19.91 -22.75
CA ASP A 324 5.87 -20.60 -22.81
C ASP A 324 4.67 -19.64 -22.89
N SER A 325 4.91 -18.34 -23.16
CA SER A 325 3.86 -17.35 -23.39
C SER A 325 3.41 -17.36 -24.85
N ASP A 326 2.14 -17.08 -25.11
CA ASP A 326 1.60 -17.00 -26.47
C ASP A 326 2.28 -15.87 -27.25
N ARG A 327 2.51 -14.73 -26.58
CA ARG A 327 3.21 -13.57 -27.13
C ARG A 327 4.08 -12.90 -26.07
N ILE A 328 5.14 -12.23 -26.53
CA ILE A 328 6.06 -11.48 -25.70
C ILE A 328 6.05 -10.01 -26.13
N ALA A 329 5.85 -9.11 -25.17
CA ALA A 329 6.01 -7.68 -25.34
C ALA A 329 7.36 -7.24 -24.76
N VAL A 330 8.23 -6.73 -25.64
CA VAL A 330 9.53 -6.16 -25.27
C VAL A 330 9.34 -4.67 -25.02
N LEU A 331 9.60 -4.23 -23.79
CA LEU A 331 9.49 -2.84 -23.38
C LEU A 331 10.86 -2.17 -23.32
N ASP A 332 10.97 -0.99 -23.93
CA ASP A 332 12.12 -0.10 -23.77
C ASP A 332 11.65 1.34 -23.56
N SER A 333 12.23 2.01 -22.56
CA SER A 333 11.96 3.42 -22.25
C SER A 333 10.46 3.80 -22.24
N GLY A 334 9.60 2.92 -21.70
CA GLY A 334 8.17 3.14 -21.58
C GLY A 334 7.35 2.88 -22.85
N LYS A 335 7.94 2.26 -23.88
CA LYS A 335 7.29 1.91 -25.16
C LYS A 335 7.34 0.42 -25.42
N VAL A 336 6.36 -0.10 -26.17
CA VAL A 336 6.43 -1.44 -26.76
C VAL A 336 7.29 -1.36 -28.02
N VAL A 337 8.42 -2.07 -28.02
CA VAL A 337 9.33 -2.13 -29.18
C VAL A 337 8.96 -3.31 -30.08
N GLU A 338 8.61 -4.45 -29.49
CA GLU A 338 8.26 -5.68 -30.19
C GLU A 338 7.10 -6.37 -29.48
N PHE A 339 6.20 -7.00 -30.25
CA PHE A 339 5.07 -7.72 -29.68
C PHE A 339 4.57 -8.86 -30.58
N ASP A 340 5.16 -10.04 -30.42
CA ASP A 340 4.89 -11.21 -31.26
C ASP A 340 5.16 -12.52 -30.50
N SER A 341 4.93 -13.68 -31.13
CA SER A 341 5.21 -14.98 -30.52
C SER A 341 6.71 -15.17 -30.25
N PRO A 342 7.09 -15.93 -29.19
CA PRO A 342 8.50 -16.17 -28.87
C PRO A 342 9.31 -16.72 -30.05
N GLU A 343 8.74 -17.65 -30.81
CA GLU A 343 9.37 -18.27 -31.99
C GLU A 343 9.66 -17.24 -33.10
N THR A 344 8.72 -16.32 -33.34
CA THR A 344 8.87 -15.26 -34.35
C THR A 344 9.92 -14.23 -33.93
N LEU A 345 9.98 -13.91 -32.64
CA LEU A 345 10.98 -12.99 -32.12
C LEU A 345 12.38 -13.62 -32.10
N LEU A 346 12.53 -14.90 -31.77
CA LEU A 346 13.83 -15.58 -31.75
C LEU A 346 14.39 -15.87 -33.15
N SER A 347 13.52 -16.05 -34.14
CA SER A 347 13.95 -16.31 -35.54
C SER A 347 14.47 -15.07 -36.26
N LYS A 348 14.26 -13.87 -35.71
CA LYS A 348 14.71 -12.59 -36.26
C LYS A 348 15.84 -12.00 -35.40
N ASP A 349 16.62 -11.09 -35.98
CA ASP A 349 17.55 -10.24 -35.23
C ASP A 349 16.75 -9.15 -34.51
N SER A 350 16.10 -9.54 -33.42
CA SER A 350 15.11 -8.77 -32.66
C SER A 350 15.71 -8.30 -31.33
N ALA A 351 15.11 -7.28 -30.73
CA ALA A 351 15.48 -6.84 -29.39
C ALA A 351 15.32 -7.99 -28.37
N PHE A 352 14.31 -8.85 -28.55
CA PHE A 352 14.15 -10.05 -27.73
C PHE A 352 15.29 -11.07 -27.91
N SER A 353 15.68 -11.40 -29.15
CA SER A 353 16.73 -12.39 -29.39
C SER A 353 18.10 -11.88 -28.92
N ALA A 354 18.37 -10.58 -29.06
CA ALA A 354 19.55 -9.94 -28.47
C ALA A 354 19.54 -10.03 -26.94
N LEU A 355 18.40 -9.77 -26.28
CA LEU A 355 18.26 -9.91 -24.82
C LEU A 355 18.44 -11.36 -24.36
N TYR A 356 17.89 -12.31 -25.10
CA TYR A 356 17.99 -13.74 -24.82
C TYR A 356 19.43 -14.25 -24.92
N ASN A 357 20.11 -13.93 -26.02
CA ASN A 357 21.49 -14.34 -26.26
C ASN A 357 22.46 -13.68 -25.25
N ALA A 358 22.29 -12.39 -24.95
CA ALA A 358 23.13 -11.69 -23.98
C ALA A 358 23.02 -12.25 -22.56
N ARG A 359 21.88 -12.87 -22.21
CA ARG A 359 21.66 -13.49 -20.90
C ARG A 359 22.27 -14.88 -20.82
N ASN A 360 22.06 -15.69 -21.85
CA ASN A 360 22.66 -17.03 -21.94
C ASN A 360 24.20 -16.97 -21.97
N MET A 361 24.78 -15.92 -22.55
CA MET A 361 26.23 -15.68 -22.49
C MET A 361 26.76 -15.25 -21.11
N LYS A 362 25.91 -14.82 -20.17
CA LYS A 362 26.31 -14.45 -18.80
C LYS A 362 26.19 -15.61 -17.80
N GLU A 363 25.48 -16.67 -18.16
CA GLU A 363 25.34 -17.89 -17.35
C GLU A 363 26.37 -18.99 -17.71
N LEU A 364 27.13 -18.79 -18.78
CA LEU A 364 28.34 -19.52 -19.16
C LEU A 364 29.58 -18.81 -18.61
#